data_AF-A0A967MVU2-F1
#
_entry.id   AF-A0A967MVU2-F1
#
_cell.length_a   1.000
_cell.length_b   1.000
_cell.length_c   1.000
_cell.angle_alpha   90.00
_cell.angle_beta   90.00
_cell.angle_gamma   90.00
#
_symmetry.space_group_name_H-M   'P 1'
#
loop_
_entity.id
_entity.type
_entity.pdbx_description
1 polymer ?
#
loop_
_entity_poly.entity_id
_entity_poly.type
_entity_poly.pdbx_seq_one_letter_code
_entity_poly.pdbx_strand_id
1 'polypeptide(L)'
;MTRINGQVYDLNRIDLQVPLGQTERWRFITGGNAPHPVHVHGEYFQVQSRTGGRGALFPWEAGWKDTVLLEDGETVEVLIR
;
A
#
# COMPACT_ATOMS: atom_id res chain seq x y z
N MET A 1 1.51 -18.32 -5.82
CA MET A 1 2.73 -17.63 -5.34
C MET A 1 2.44 -16.14 -5.36
N THR A 2 2.56 -15.48 -4.21
CA THR A 2 2.29 -14.05 -4.04
C THR A 2 3.31 -13.22 -4.79
N ARG A 3 2.87 -12.12 -5.41
CA ARG A 3 3.69 -11.24 -6.24
C ARG A 3 3.32 -9.78 -6.00
N ILE A 4 4.25 -8.86 -6.22
CA ILE A 4 4.01 -7.42 -6.29
C ILE A 4 4.40 -6.98 -7.70
N ASN A 5 3.52 -6.28 -8.41
CA ASN A 5 3.75 -5.86 -9.81
C ASN A 5 4.19 -7.01 -10.75
N GLY A 6 3.64 -8.21 -10.55
CA GLY A 6 3.97 -9.40 -11.34
C GLY A 6 5.31 -10.07 -11.01
N GLN A 7 6.06 -9.55 -10.04
CA GLN A 7 7.37 -10.07 -9.65
C GLN A 7 7.34 -10.79 -8.30
N VAL A 8 8.18 -11.81 -8.17
CA VAL A 8 8.55 -12.38 -6.86
C VAL A 8 9.71 -11.58 -6.29
N TYR A 9 9.89 -11.66 -4.97
CA TYR A 9 11.02 -11.05 -4.29
C TYR A 9 12.35 -11.58 -4.84
N ASP A 10 13.32 -10.69 -5.02
CA ASP A 10 14.69 -10.97 -5.42
C ASP A 10 15.63 -10.05 -4.64
N LEU A 11 16.59 -10.62 -3.91
CA LEU A 11 17.54 -9.90 -3.07
C LEU A 11 18.42 -8.92 -3.87
N ASN A 12 18.63 -9.16 -5.17
CA ASN A 12 19.55 -8.39 -6.00
C ASN A 12 18.86 -7.36 -6.91
N ARG A 13 17.53 -7.22 -6.83
CA ARG A 13 16.76 -6.30 -7.67
C ARG A 13 16.30 -5.08 -6.87
N ILE A 14 16.39 -3.90 -7.50
CA ILE A 14 15.76 -2.68 -7.01
C ILE A 14 14.44 -2.49 -7.76
N ASP A 15 13.31 -2.62 -7.06
CA ASP A 15 11.96 -2.52 -7.66
C ASP A 15 11.49 -1.07 -7.86
N LEU A 16 11.89 -0.16 -6.97
CA LEU A 16 11.52 1.26 -6.99
C LEU A 16 12.66 2.10 -6.41
N GLN A 17 12.90 3.27 -7.00
CA GLN A 17 13.78 4.31 -6.46
C GLN A 17 12.97 5.59 -6.31
N VAL A 18 13.00 6.18 -5.12
CA VAL A 18 12.25 7.39 -4.78
C VAL A 18 13.21 8.51 -4.36
N PRO A 19 12.97 9.78 -4.74
CA PRO A 19 13.79 10.91 -4.30
C PRO A 19 13.60 11.20 -2.80
N LEU A 20 14.71 11.49 -2.10
CA LEU A 20 14.67 11.82 -0.68
C LEU A 20 13.78 13.04 -0.39
N GLY A 21 12.82 12.88 0.52
CA GLY A 21 11.94 13.95 0.99
C GLY A 21 10.86 14.37 0.00
N GLN A 22 10.69 13.64 -1.11
CA GLN A 22 9.57 13.85 -2.01
C GLN A 22 8.33 13.14 -1.47
N THR A 23 7.22 13.88 -1.37
CA THR A 23 5.93 13.26 -1.07
C THR A 23 5.39 12.59 -2.32
N GLU A 24 5.05 11.30 -2.20
CA GLU A 24 4.47 10.48 -3.24
C GLU A 24 3.07 9.98 -2.86
N ARG A 25 2.24 9.76 -3.89
CA ARG A 25 0.97 9.04 -3.75
C ARG A 25 1.17 7.62 -4.24
N TRP A 26 1.06 6.66 -3.33
CA TRP A 26 1.15 5.24 -3.68
C TRP A 26 -0.25 4.64 -3.73
N ARG A 27 -0.45 3.70 -4.67
CA ARG A 27 -1.70 2.94 -4.82
C ARG A 27 -1.41 1.47 -4.61
N PHE A 28 -1.93 0.92 -3.53
CA PHE A 28 -1.90 -0.52 -3.29
C PHE A 28 -3.17 -1.12 -3.86
N ILE A 29 -3.03 -2.12 -4.73
CA ILE A 29 -4.13 -2.73 -5.47
C ILE A 29 -4.01 -4.25 -5.31
N THR A 30 -5.11 -4.91 -4.94
CA THR A 30 -5.21 -6.37 -5.02
C THR A 30 -6.29 -6.80 -6.01
N GLY A 31 -6.00 -7.86 -6.76
CA GLY A 31 -7.00 -8.54 -7.60
C GLY A 31 -7.92 -9.49 -6.82
N GLY A 32 -7.72 -9.61 -5.50
CA GLY A 32 -8.46 -10.51 -4.60
C GLY A 32 -7.75 -11.85 -4.33
N ASN A 33 -8.51 -12.80 -3.77
CA ASN A 33 -8.15 -14.16 -3.32
C ASN A 33 -7.72 -14.28 -1.84
N ALA A 34 -7.41 -13.17 -1.17
CA ALA A 34 -7.13 -13.11 0.26
C ALA A 34 -6.92 -11.65 0.68
N PRO A 35 -7.19 -11.30 1.95
CA PRO A 35 -6.77 -10.03 2.52
C PRO A 35 -5.23 -9.89 2.53
N HIS A 36 -4.73 -8.71 2.18
CA HIS A 36 -3.30 -8.42 2.12
C HIS A 36 -2.95 -7.19 2.98
N PRO A 37 -2.30 -7.37 4.14
CA PRO A 37 -1.68 -6.26 4.84
C PRO A 37 -0.41 -5.83 4.11
N VAL A 38 -0.42 -4.62 3.56
CA VAL A 38 0.76 -4.01 2.91
C VAL A 38 1.50 -3.18 3.94
N HIS A 39 2.74 -3.55 4.22
CA HIS A 39 3.67 -2.85 5.11
C HIS A 39 4.79 -2.19 4.30
N VAL A 40 5.16 -0.96 4.64
CA VAL A 40 6.29 -0.23 4.04
C VAL A 40 7.31 0.08 5.13
N HIS A 41 8.58 -0.24 4.88
CA HIS A 41 9.67 0.05 5.80
C HIS A 41 10.15 1.50 5.65
N GLY A 42 10.66 2.08 6.74
CA GLY A 42 11.42 3.34 6.72
C GLY A 42 10.60 4.61 6.90
N GLU A 43 9.32 4.61 6.52
CA GLU A 43 8.46 5.79 6.62
C GLU A 43 7.03 5.45 7.05
N TYR A 44 6.32 6.45 7.57
CA TYR A 44 4.87 6.37 7.80
C TYR A 44 4.11 7.03 6.64
N PHE A 45 2.86 6.61 6.45
CA PHE A 45 1.96 7.16 5.44
C PHE A 45 0.58 7.48 6.01
N GLN A 46 -0.17 8.33 5.30
CA GLN A 46 -1.56 8.66 5.60
C GLN A 46 -2.49 8.07 4.55
N VAL A 47 -3.51 7.31 4.98
CA VAL A 47 -4.51 6.74 4.07
C VAL A 47 -5.43 7.84 3.55
N GLN A 48 -5.53 7.98 2.22
CA GLN A 48 -6.29 9.06 1.58
C GLN A 48 -7.63 8.60 1.03
N SER A 49 -7.71 7.39 0.48
CA SER A 49 -8.93 6.87 -0.11
C SER A 49 -8.90 5.35 -0.22
N ARG A 50 -10.10 4.76 -0.32
CA ARG A 50 -10.33 3.34 -0.53
C ARG A 50 -11.40 3.19 -1.62
N THR A 51 -11.20 2.26 -2.54
CA THR A 51 -12.19 1.89 -3.56
C THR A 51 -12.22 0.37 -3.72
N GLY A 52 -13.36 -0.21 -4.10
CA GLY A 52 -13.58 -1.65 -3.96
C GLY A 52 -13.58 -2.08 -2.48
N GLY A 53 -13.50 -3.38 -2.18
CA GLY A 53 -13.40 -3.90 -0.82
C GLY A 53 -14.28 -3.18 0.22
N ARG A 54 -13.66 -2.59 1.25
CA ARG A 54 -14.35 -1.81 2.30
C ARG A 54 -14.96 -0.50 1.81
N GLY A 55 -14.43 0.07 0.72
CA GLY A 55 -15.03 1.20 -0.01
C GLY A 55 -15.08 2.55 0.72
N ALA A 56 -14.61 2.62 1.96
CA ALA A 56 -14.65 3.83 2.77
C ALA A 56 -13.50 3.85 3.79
N LEU A 57 -13.05 5.05 4.16
CA LEU A 57 -12.09 5.26 5.24
C LEU A 57 -12.75 5.05 6.60
N PHE A 58 -11.98 4.52 7.55
CA PHE A 58 -12.43 4.34 8.92
C PHE A 58 -11.77 5.34 9.87
N PRO A 59 -12.41 5.69 11.00
CA PRO A 59 -11.86 6.66 11.95
C PRO A 59 -10.45 6.32 12.45
N TRP A 60 -10.12 5.03 12.61
CA TRP A 60 -8.80 4.56 13.04
C TRP A 60 -7.70 4.64 11.95
N GLU A 61 -8.06 5.08 10.74
CA GLU A 61 -7.14 5.24 9.61
C GLU A 61 -6.75 6.70 9.37
N ALA A 62 -7.29 7.64 10.16
CA ALA A 62 -6.99 9.06 10.08
C ALA A 62 -5.57 9.43 10.56
N GLY A 63 -4.92 8.53 11.31
CA GLY A 63 -3.55 8.71 11.79
C GLY A 63 -2.50 8.24 10.79
N TRP A 64 -1.23 8.45 11.16
CA TRP A 64 -0.09 7.88 10.46
C TRP A 64 -0.03 6.36 10.67
N LYS A 65 0.27 5.63 9.61
CA LYS A 65 0.38 4.16 9.60
C LYS A 65 1.60 3.73 8.82
N ASP A 66 2.15 2.57 9.15
CA ASP A 66 3.18 1.89 8.36
C ASP A 66 2.63 0.66 7.62
N THR A 67 1.39 0.27 7.95
CA THR A 67 0.74 -0.94 7.45
C THR A 67 -0.74 -0.66 7.19
N VAL A 68 -1.24 -1.11 6.05
CA VAL A 68 -2.66 -0.99 5.70
C VAL A 68 -3.18 -2.28 5.09
N LEU A 69 -4.34 -2.72 5.57
CA LEU A 69 -5.03 -3.89 5.04
C LEU A 69 -5.78 -3.53 3.75
N LEU A 70 -5.59 -4.36 2.73
CA LEU A 70 -6.40 -4.44 1.53
C LEU A 70 -7.32 -5.67 1.64
N GLU A 71 -8.62 -5.45 1.56
CA GLU A 71 -9.59 -6.53 1.32
C GLU A 71 -9.60 -6.94 -0.15
N ASP A 72 -10.33 -8.02 -0.46
CA ASP A 72 -10.46 -8.51 -1.83
C ASP A 72 -11.00 -7.44 -2.80
N GLY A 73 -10.28 -7.28 -3.92
CA GLY A 73 -10.60 -6.27 -4.94
C GLY A 73 -10.43 -4.82 -4.48
N GLU A 74 -9.80 -4.57 -3.32
CA GLU A 74 -9.61 -3.22 -2.79
C GLU A 74 -8.40 -2.52 -3.43
N THR A 75 -8.57 -1.22 -3.65
CA THR A 75 -7.49 -0.27 -3.89
C THR A 75 -7.43 0.72 -2.73
N VAL A 76 -6.24 0.93 -2.19
CA VAL A 76 -5.97 1.91 -1.13
C VAL A 76 -4.94 2.90 -1.62
N GLU A 77 -5.27 4.20 -1.57
CA GLU A 77 -4.31 5.26 -1.83
C GLU A 77 -3.73 5.81 -0.54
N VAL A 78 -2.41 6.01 -0.51
CA VAL A 78 -1.69 6.59 0.63
C VAL A 78 -0.79 7.74 0.19
N LEU A 79 -0.54 8.71 1.08
CA LEU A 79 0.52 9.69 0.94
C LEU A 79 1.69 9.32 1.84
N ILE A 80 2.88 9.22 1.26
CA ILE A 80 4.14 8.88 1.91
C ILE A 80 5.20 9.93 1.53
N ARG A 81 6.21 10.17 2.36
CA ARG A 81 7.26 11.16 2.10
C ARG A 81 8.59 10.65 2.64
#